data_AF-A0A2K2V4M2-F1
#
_entry.id   AF-A0A2K2V4M2-F1
#
_cell.length_a   1.000
_cell.length_b   1.000
_cell.length_c   1.000
_cell.angle_alpha   90.00
_cell.angle_beta   90.00
_cell.angle_gamma   90.00
#
_symmetry.space_group_name_H-M   'P 1'
#
loop_
_entity.id
_entity.type
_entity.pdbx_description
1 polymer ?
#
loop_
_entity_poly.entity_id
_entity_poly.type
_entity_poly.pdbx_seq_one_letter_code
_entity_poly.pdbx_strand_id
1 'polypeptide(L)'
;MEFVDLVISVSTIISIVIAVASLAHWLGRKFTQLNDKFKLIDERFNRLENAFIQFSDILLTVLGSKGVLAETEVVALRGVARSLIPGARSKYYTEEVRRRLISILDKHPREYTMADIEELGNIADLIEKEGFETQRKDLQRYSWLLRYYAMVVRAVYIYPKLAEPYMKEYLGK
;
A
#
# COMPACT_ATOMS: atom_id res chain seq x y z
N MET A 1 -25.36 0.96 61.56
CA MET A 1 -24.22 1.37 60.69
C MET A 1 -24.32 0.67 59.33
N GLU A 2 -24.51 -0.65 59.29
CA GLU A 2 -24.50 -1.46 58.05
C GLU A 2 -25.41 -0.99 56.88
N PHE A 3 -26.64 -0.53 57.13
CA PHE A 3 -27.54 -0.10 56.04
C PHE A 3 -27.10 1.20 55.36
N VAL A 4 -26.61 2.17 56.14
CA VAL A 4 -26.17 3.47 55.61
C VAL A 4 -24.89 3.29 54.78
N ASP A 5 -23.96 2.46 55.25
CA ASP A 5 -22.72 2.15 54.55
C ASP A 5 -22.99 1.40 53.23
N LEU A 6 -23.99 0.53 53.20
CA LEU A 6 -24.44 -0.15 51.98
C LEU A 6 -25.00 0.84 50.95
N VAL A 7 -25.86 1.78 51.38
CA VAL A 7 -26.45 2.79 50.49
C VAL A 7 -25.37 3.71 49.91
N ILE A 8 -24.43 4.16 50.73
CA ILE A 8 -23.30 4.98 50.28
C ILE A 8 -22.45 4.19 49.27
N SER A 9 -22.12 2.94 49.58
CA SER A 9 -21.32 2.08 48.69
C SER A 9 -22.02 1.89 47.33
N VAL A 10 -23.32 1.59 47.31
CA VAL A 10 -24.10 1.46 46.07
C VAL A 10 -24.09 2.77 45.27
N SER A 11 -24.28 3.92 45.94
CA SER A 11 -24.29 5.23 45.26
C SER A 11 -22.94 5.60 44.62
N THR A 12 -21.83 5.24 45.28
CA THR A 12 -20.48 5.46 44.73
C THR A 12 -20.21 4.57 43.52
N ILE A 13 -20.61 3.31 43.57
CA ILE A 13 -20.50 2.38 42.43
C ILE A 13 -21.30 2.91 41.24
N ILE A 14 -22.55 3.35 41.45
CA ILE A 14 -23.38 3.92 40.38
C ILE A 14 -22.69 5.14 39.75
N SER A 15 -22.10 6.01 40.56
CA SER A 15 -21.41 7.22 40.09
C SER A 15 -20.16 6.89 39.27
N ILE A 16 -19.38 5.88 39.67
CA ILE A 16 -18.24 5.37 38.92
C ILE A 16 -18.70 4.80 37.57
N VAL A 17 -19.76 3.99 37.56
CA VAL A 17 -20.33 3.41 36.33
C VAL A 17 -20.77 4.51 35.36
N ILE A 18 -21.44 5.55 35.84
CA ILE A 18 -21.86 6.70 35.01
C ILE A 18 -20.65 7.45 34.45
N ALA A 19 -19.60 7.65 35.25
CA ALA A 19 -18.37 8.30 34.80
C ALA A 19 -17.65 7.48 33.72
N VAL A 20 -17.53 6.17 33.91
CA VAL A 20 -16.94 5.24 32.92
C VAL A 20 -17.75 5.22 31.63
N ALA A 21 -19.08 5.14 31.71
CA ALA A 21 -19.97 5.17 30.55
C ALA A 21 -19.84 6.50 29.77
N SER A 22 -19.77 7.62 30.49
CA SER A 22 -19.58 8.95 29.90
C SER A 22 -18.23 9.07 29.19
N LEU A 23 -17.17 8.54 29.81
CA LEU A 23 -15.82 8.52 29.23
C LEU A 23 -15.78 7.63 27.97
N ALA A 24 -16.39 6.44 28.02
CA ALA A 24 -16.49 5.53 26.88
C ALA A 24 -17.24 6.16 25.70
N HIS A 25 -18.35 6.84 25.97
CA HIS A 25 -19.10 7.56 24.94
C HIS A 25 -18.32 8.75 24.36
N TRP A 26 -17.58 9.49 25.17
CA TRP A 26 -16.70 10.57 24.70
C TRP A 26 -15.54 10.03 23.84
N LEU A 27 -14.88 8.96 24.29
CA LEU A 27 -13.82 8.28 23.56
C LEU A 27 -14.31 7.74 22.21
N GLY A 28 -15.46 7.06 22.20
CA GLY A 28 -16.08 6.57 20.96
C GLY A 28 -16.27 7.69 19.93
N ARG A 29 -16.82 8.84 20.34
CA ARG A 29 -16.97 10.01 19.47
C ARG A 29 -15.63 10.55 18.96
N LYS A 30 -14.58 10.55 19.79
CA LYS A 30 -13.23 10.96 19.36
C LYS A 30 -12.59 9.99 18.38
N PHE A 31 -12.77 8.69 18.56
CA PHE A 31 -12.34 7.68 17.59
C PHE A 31 -13.07 7.82 16.25
N THR A 32 -14.38 8.10 16.25
CA THR A 32 -15.12 8.38 15.01
C THR A 32 -14.56 9.60 14.27
N GLN A 33 -14.35 10.71 14.99
CA GLN A 33 -13.75 11.93 14.40
C GLN A 33 -12.35 11.69 13.84
N LEU A 34 -11.54 10.84 14.50
CA LEU A 34 -10.23 10.43 14.00
C LEU A 34 -10.38 9.60 12.72
N ASN A 35 -11.31 8.65 12.70
CA ASN A 35 -11.56 7.81 11.53
C ASN A 35 -11.98 8.63 10.31
N ASP A 36 -12.81 9.65 10.50
CA ASP A 36 -13.23 10.55 9.41
C ASP A 36 -12.05 11.39 8.88
N LYS A 37 -11.14 11.83 9.76
CA LYS A 37 -9.90 12.49 9.35
C LYS A 37 -8.97 11.54 8.59
N PHE A 38 -8.87 10.28 9.01
CA PHE A 38 -8.10 9.25 8.31
C PHE A 38 -8.68 8.98 6.91
N LYS A 39 -10.01 8.86 6.77
CA LYS A 39 -10.66 8.74 5.46
C LYS A 39 -10.35 9.93 4.54
N LEU A 40 -10.41 11.15 5.06
CA LEU A 40 -10.08 12.35 4.28
C LEU A 40 -8.61 12.36 3.84
N ILE A 41 -7.71 11.85 4.69
CA ILE A 41 -6.30 11.66 4.39
C ILE A 41 -6.14 10.59 3.30
N ASP A 42 -6.79 9.44 3.42
CA ASP A 42 -6.78 8.38 2.39
C ASP A 42 -7.28 8.90 1.04
N GLU A 43 -8.35 9.68 1.01
CA GLU A 43 -8.83 10.30 -0.23
C GLU A 43 -7.82 11.29 -0.82
N ARG A 44 -7.11 12.06 0.03
CA ARG A 44 -6.04 12.97 -0.42
C ARG A 44 -4.85 12.17 -0.94
N PHE A 45 -4.49 11.07 -0.30
CA PHE A 45 -3.45 10.15 -0.75
C PHE A 45 -3.82 9.48 -2.08
N ASN A 46 -5.04 8.96 -2.23
CA ASN A 46 -5.55 8.41 -3.49
C ASN A 46 -5.53 9.44 -4.61
N ARG A 47 -5.90 10.70 -4.33
CA ARG A 47 -5.77 11.80 -5.31
C ARG A 47 -4.32 12.05 -5.70
N LEU A 48 -3.40 12.00 -4.75
CA LEU A 48 -1.98 12.24 -4.98
C LEU A 48 -1.31 11.07 -5.71
N GLU A 49 -1.70 9.83 -5.38
CA GLU A 49 -1.35 8.62 -6.13
C GLU A 49 -1.86 8.72 -7.57
N ASN A 50 -3.14 9.08 -7.78
CA ASN A 50 -3.70 9.29 -9.11
C ASN A 50 -2.97 10.39 -9.90
N ALA A 51 -2.59 11.49 -9.25
CA ALA A 51 -1.81 12.56 -9.89
C ALA A 51 -0.39 12.10 -10.23
N PHE A 52 0.23 11.29 -9.38
CA PHE A 52 1.55 10.72 -9.62
C PHE A 52 1.51 9.68 -10.74
N ILE A 53 0.47 8.86 -10.82
CA ILE A 53 0.21 7.91 -11.91
C ILE A 53 0.03 8.68 -13.22
N GLN A 54 -0.81 9.71 -13.26
CA GLN A 54 -1.01 10.54 -14.45
C GLN A 54 0.28 11.24 -14.89
N PHE A 55 1.02 11.82 -13.94
CA PHE A 55 2.31 12.45 -14.24
C PHE A 55 3.31 11.42 -14.80
N SER A 56 3.35 10.24 -14.19
CA SER A 56 4.19 9.15 -14.66
C SER A 56 3.78 8.66 -16.04
N ASP A 57 2.49 8.52 -16.31
CA ASP A 57 1.98 8.09 -17.62
C ASP A 57 2.31 9.11 -18.73
N ILE A 58 2.21 10.41 -18.42
CA ILE A 58 2.66 11.49 -19.31
C ILE A 58 4.18 11.41 -19.53
N LEU A 59 4.96 11.25 -18.45
CA LEU A 59 6.41 11.09 -18.54
C LEU A 59 6.74 9.88 -19.41
N LEU A 60 6.03 8.77 -19.23
CA LEU A 60 6.23 7.55 -19.98
C LEU A 60 5.85 7.71 -21.46
N THR A 61 4.76 8.39 -21.74
CA THR A 61 4.34 8.71 -23.12
C THR A 61 5.36 9.61 -23.81
N VAL A 62 5.86 10.64 -23.13
CA VAL A 62 6.86 11.57 -23.68
C VAL A 62 8.18 10.87 -23.92
N LEU A 63 8.68 10.08 -22.96
CA LEU A 63 9.92 9.34 -23.11
C LEU A 63 9.79 8.22 -24.16
N GLY A 64 8.66 7.53 -24.22
CA GLY A 64 8.36 6.53 -25.26
C GLY A 64 8.32 7.13 -26.67
N SER A 65 7.70 8.30 -26.84
CA SER A 65 7.68 9.02 -28.13
C SER A 65 9.08 9.47 -28.61
N LYS A 66 10.03 9.57 -27.69
CA LYS A 66 11.44 9.89 -27.98
C LYS A 66 12.31 8.64 -28.14
N GLY A 67 11.75 7.43 -27.98
CA GLY A 67 12.51 6.17 -28.00
C GLY A 67 13.33 5.91 -26.73
N VAL A 68 13.07 6.64 -25.64
CA VAL A 68 13.78 6.62 -24.35
C VAL A 68 13.04 5.79 -23.30
N LEU A 69 11.95 5.10 -23.66
CA LEU A 69 11.38 4.02 -22.84
C LEU A 69 11.35 2.77 -23.68
N ALA A 70 12.54 2.26 -23.89
CA ALA A 70 12.72 0.91 -24.31
C ALA A 70 12.67 0.01 -23.06
N GLU A 71 12.65 -1.30 -23.30
CA GLU A 71 12.74 -2.29 -22.23
C GLU A 71 13.96 -2.09 -21.32
N THR A 72 15.00 -1.46 -21.84
CA THR A 72 16.22 -1.07 -21.13
C THR A 72 15.92 -0.23 -19.89
N GLU A 73 14.98 0.70 -19.96
CA GLU A 73 14.62 1.58 -18.86
C GLU A 73 13.79 0.85 -17.80
N VAL A 74 12.93 -0.08 -18.19
CA VAL A 74 12.20 -0.90 -17.21
C VAL A 74 13.14 -1.89 -16.52
N VAL A 75 14.11 -2.44 -17.25
CA VAL A 75 15.18 -3.25 -16.66
C VAL A 75 16.05 -2.42 -15.70
N ALA A 76 16.35 -1.16 -16.02
CA ALA A 76 17.07 -0.25 -15.13
C ALA A 76 16.25 0.08 -13.87
N LEU A 77 14.96 0.38 -14.01
CA LEU A 77 14.06 0.65 -12.89
C LEU A 77 13.92 -0.57 -11.97
N ARG A 78 13.82 -1.78 -12.55
CA ARG A 78 13.92 -3.04 -11.81
C ARG A 78 15.21 -3.11 -11.01
N GLY A 79 16.34 -2.75 -11.62
CA GLY A 79 17.65 -2.76 -10.97
C GLY A 79 17.69 -1.86 -9.75
N VAL A 80 17.13 -0.64 -9.86
CA VAL A 80 16.96 0.28 -8.73
C VAL A 80 16.08 -0.33 -7.64
N ALA A 81 14.88 -0.82 -7.99
CA ALA A 81 13.98 -1.48 -7.05
C ALA A 81 14.66 -2.65 -6.32
N ARG A 82 15.40 -3.49 -7.04
CA ARG A 82 16.14 -4.62 -6.48
C ARG A 82 17.25 -4.22 -5.52
N SER A 83 17.95 -3.13 -5.81
CA SER A 83 19.09 -2.63 -5.00
C SER A 83 18.65 -1.96 -3.70
N LEU A 84 17.46 -1.37 -3.68
CA LEU A 84 16.94 -0.61 -2.55
C LEU A 84 16.07 -1.44 -1.59
N ILE A 85 15.97 -2.76 -1.80
CA ILE A 85 15.17 -3.65 -0.95
C ILE A 85 15.58 -3.48 0.52
N PRO A 86 14.67 -3.01 1.39
CA PRO A 86 15.00 -2.76 2.78
C PRO A 86 15.06 -4.08 3.57
N GLY A 87 15.72 -4.04 4.73
CA GLY A 87 15.76 -5.20 5.64
C GLY A 87 14.39 -5.53 6.23
N ALA A 88 14.04 -6.81 6.25
CA ALA A 88 12.81 -7.34 6.83
C ALA A 88 12.75 -7.22 8.36
N ARG A 89 11.54 -7.09 8.92
CA ARG A 89 11.24 -7.17 10.36
C ARG A 89 9.91 -7.89 10.61
N SER A 90 9.68 -8.29 11.85
CA SER A 90 8.97 -9.53 12.15
C SER A 90 7.44 -9.53 11.97
N LYS A 91 6.74 -8.38 11.82
CA LYS A 91 5.27 -8.40 11.93
C LYS A 91 4.54 -8.55 10.59
N TYR A 92 4.77 -7.67 9.63
CA TYR A 92 4.14 -7.73 8.29
C TYR A 92 5.15 -7.97 7.18
N TYR A 93 6.29 -7.27 7.21
CA TYR A 93 7.35 -7.43 6.21
C TYR A 93 8.42 -8.41 6.68
N THR A 94 8.04 -9.70 6.73
CA THR A 94 8.91 -10.78 7.21
C THR A 94 10.02 -11.13 6.20
N GLU A 95 11.01 -11.89 6.66
CA GLU A 95 12.10 -12.36 5.80
C GLU A 95 11.59 -13.24 4.64
N GLU A 96 10.52 -14.00 4.88
CA GLU A 96 9.84 -14.79 3.86
C GLU A 96 9.21 -13.88 2.78
N VAL A 97 8.51 -12.82 3.20
CA VAL A 97 7.96 -11.80 2.27
C VAL A 97 9.08 -11.14 1.47
N ARG A 98 10.20 -10.81 2.12
CA ARG A 98 11.38 -10.25 1.45
C ARG A 98 11.99 -11.20 0.43
N ARG A 99 12.06 -12.50 0.73
CA ARG A 99 12.56 -13.50 -0.23
C ARG A 99 11.65 -13.63 -1.44
N ARG A 100 10.33 -13.62 -1.26
CA ARG A 100 9.38 -13.59 -2.38
C ARG A 100 9.56 -12.37 -3.25
N LEU A 101 9.68 -11.18 -2.64
CA LEU A 101 9.98 -9.94 -3.36
C LEU A 101 11.25 -10.06 -4.22
N ILE A 102 12.34 -10.55 -3.62
CA ILE A 102 13.60 -10.79 -4.33
C ILE A 102 13.40 -11.74 -5.50
N SER A 103 12.69 -12.86 -5.28
CA SER A 103 12.47 -13.86 -6.32
C SER A 103 11.73 -13.30 -7.53
N ILE A 104 10.78 -12.38 -7.32
CA ILE A 104 10.05 -11.72 -8.42
C ILE A 104 10.96 -10.71 -9.11
N LEU A 105 11.69 -9.88 -8.35
CA LEU A 105 12.58 -8.87 -8.91
C LEU A 105 13.81 -9.45 -9.63
N ASP A 106 14.22 -10.68 -9.32
CA ASP A 106 15.31 -11.35 -10.01
C ASP A 106 14.90 -11.85 -11.41
N LYS A 107 13.61 -12.17 -11.63
CA LYS A 107 13.07 -12.50 -12.95
C LYS A 107 13.27 -11.36 -13.94
N HIS A 108 13.40 -11.70 -15.23
CA HIS A 108 13.40 -10.68 -16.27
C HIS A 108 12.00 -10.05 -16.40
N PRO A 109 11.83 -8.71 -16.55
CA PRO A 109 10.50 -8.07 -16.60
C PRO A 109 9.56 -8.64 -17.67
N ARG A 110 10.10 -9.09 -18.81
CA ARG A 110 9.33 -9.77 -19.87
C ARG A 110 8.62 -11.05 -19.40
N GLU A 111 9.17 -11.74 -18.42
CA GLU A 111 8.65 -13.01 -17.88
C GLU A 111 7.55 -12.80 -16.85
N TYR A 112 7.28 -11.55 -16.46
CA TYR A 112 6.29 -11.27 -15.44
C TYR A 112 4.90 -11.66 -15.91
N THR A 113 4.16 -12.25 -14.97
CA THR A 113 2.75 -12.62 -15.09
C THR A 113 1.87 -11.62 -14.35
N MET A 114 0.55 -11.67 -14.57
CA MET A 114 -0.39 -10.86 -13.79
C MET A 114 -0.29 -11.17 -12.28
N ALA A 115 -0.11 -12.45 -11.92
CA ALA A 115 0.09 -12.90 -10.54
C ALA A 115 1.35 -12.30 -9.91
N ASP A 116 2.44 -12.15 -10.67
CA ASP A 116 3.65 -11.48 -10.17
C ASP A 116 3.38 -10.01 -9.85
N ILE A 117 2.58 -9.31 -10.68
CA ILE A 117 2.24 -7.91 -10.42
C ILE A 117 1.33 -7.78 -9.20
N GLU A 118 0.35 -8.67 -9.05
CA GLU A 118 -0.51 -8.70 -7.86
C GLU A 118 0.30 -8.97 -6.59
N GLU A 119 1.24 -9.92 -6.64
CA GLU A 119 2.12 -10.20 -5.50
C GLU A 119 3.04 -9.02 -5.17
N LEU A 120 3.57 -8.29 -6.17
CA LEU A 120 4.32 -7.05 -5.92
C LEU A 120 3.47 -5.98 -5.20
N GLY A 121 2.18 -5.87 -5.56
CA GLY A 121 1.21 -5.01 -4.88
C GLY A 121 0.98 -5.42 -3.43
N ASN A 122 0.68 -6.70 -3.20
CA ASN A 122 0.47 -7.26 -1.86
C ASN A 122 1.70 -7.07 -0.96
N ILE A 123 2.90 -7.26 -1.51
CA ILE A 123 4.16 -7.04 -0.80
C ILE A 123 4.33 -5.56 -0.45
N ALA A 124 3.99 -4.64 -1.36
CA ALA A 124 4.05 -3.21 -1.09
C ALA A 124 3.11 -2.81 0.06
N ASP A 125 1.90 -3.37 0.13
CA ASP A 125 0.96 -3.17 1.25
C ASP A 125 1.56 -3.63 2.59
N LEU A 126 2.20 -4.80 2.62
CA LEU A 126 2.83 -5.34 3.82
C LEU A 126 4.01 -4.47 4.29
N ILE A 127 4.83 -4.00 3.34
CA ILE A 127 5.95 -3.10 3.61
C ILE A 127 5.45 -1.76 4.16
N GLU A 128 4.42 -1.20 3.55
CA GLU A 128 3.82 0.06 3.99
C GLU A 128 3.25 -0.05 5.41
N LYS A 129 2.49 -1.12 5.68
CA LYS A 129 1.92 -1.39 6.99
C LYS A 129 3.00 -1.52 8.07
N GLU A 130 4.04 -2.30 7.82
CA GLU A 130 5.21 -2.38 8.71
C GLU A 130 5.86 -1.00 8.88
N GLY A 131 6.02 -0.24 7.79
CA GLY A 131 6.60 1.09 7.78
C GLY A 131 5.84 2.10 8.63
N PHE A 132 4.51 2.08 8.62
CA PHE A 132 3.69 2.94 9.48
C PHE A 132 3.74 2.49 10.95
N GLU A 133 3.56 1.20 11.22
CA GLU A 133 3.55 0.69 12.60
C GLU A 133 4.90 0.85 13.31
N THR A 134 6.00 0.68 12.58
CA THR A 134 7.36 0.80 13.13
C THR A 134 7.98 2.19 12.92
N GLN A 135 7.24 3.12 12.30
CA GLN A 135 7.72 4.45 11.90
C GLN A 135 8.99 4.44 11.02
N ARG A 136 9.20 3.35 10.28
CA ARG A 136 10.32 3.16 9.35
C ARG A 136 10.05 3.84 8.02
N LYS A 137 10.59 5.05 7.86
CA LYS A 137 10.44 5.87 6.63
C LYS A 137 11.08 5.23 5.40
N ASP A 138 12.11 4.40 5.58
CA ASP A 138 12.73 3.65 4.50
C ASP A 138 11.76 2.62 3.90
N LEU A 139 11.00 1.91 4.73
CA LEU A 139 9.93 1.00 4.28
C LEU A 139 8.82 1.77 3.56
N GLN A 140 8.34 2.87 4.14
CA GLN A 140 7.30 3.70 3.53
C GLN A 140 7.74 4.20 2.15
N ARG A 141 8.96 4.74 2.00
CA ARG A 141 9.46 5.18 0.69
C ARG A 141 9.57 4.04 -0.32
N TYR A 142 10.02 2.88 0.15
CA TYR A 142 10.20 1.72 -0.71
C TYR A 142 8.86 1.12 -1.17
N SER A 143 7.81 1.12 -0.34
CA SER A 143 6.48 0.63 -0.77
C SER A 143 5.95 1.44 -1.95
N TRP A 144 6.08 2.77 -1.93
CA TRP A 144 5.69 3.62 -3.06
C TRP A 144 6.50 3.33 -4.33
N LEU A 145 7.82 3.16 -4.20
CA LEU A 145 8.69 2.78 -5.31
C LEU A 145 8.25 1.43 -5.92
N LEU A 146 7.92 0.46 -5.06
CA LEU A 146 7.51 -0.87 -5.48
C LEU A 146 6.15 -0.85 -6.20
N ARG A 147 5.17 -0.10 -5.69
CA ARG A 147 3.88 0.12 -6.38
C ARG A 147 4.09 0.75 -7.74
N TYR A 148 4.92 1.79 -7.81
CA TYR A 148 5.24 2.47 -9.06
C TYR A 148 5.85 1.50 -10.08
N TYR A 149 6.86 0.74 -9.67
CA TYR A 149 7.47 -0.27 -10.54
C TYR A 149 6.43 -1.29 -11.04
N ALA A 150 5.57 -1.81 -10.16
CA ALA A 150 4.51 -2.75 -10.54
C ALA A 150 3.55 -2.16 -11.59
N MET A 151 3.20 -0.87 -11.48
CA MET A 151 2.37 -0.18 -12.47
C MET A 151 3.06 -0.02 -13.83
N VAL A 152 4.33 0.39 -13.84
CA VAL A 152 5.12 0.52 -15.09
C VAL A 152 5.21 -0.82 -15.80
N VAL A 153 5.55 -1.89 -15.07
CA VAL A 153 5.67 -3.23 -15.66
C VAL A 153 4.32 -3.74 -16.17
N ARG A 154 3.23 -3.49 -15.44
CA ARG A 154 1.87 -3.84 -15.88
C ARG A 154 1.53 -3.17 -17.22
N ALA A 155 1.79 -1.87 -17.35
CA ALA A 155 1.51 -1.12 -18.56
C ALA A 155 2.37 -1.57 -19.75
N VAL A 156 3.67 -1.81 -19.53
CA VAL A 156 4.62 -2.14 -20.60
C VAL A 156 4.55 -3.60 -21.04
N TYR A 157 4.36 -4.55 -20.11
CA TYR A 157 4.49 -5.97 -20.41
C TYR A 157 3.21 -6.79 -20.25
N ILE A 158 2.25 -6.35 -19.44
CA ILE A 158 1.04 -7.14 -19.19
C ILE A 158 -0.11 -6.72 -20.10
N TYR A 159 -0.42 -5.43 -20.18
CA TYR A 159 -1.51 -4.95 -21.03
C TYR A 159 -1.35 -5.30 -22.52
N PRO A 160 -0.14 -5.18 -23.13
CA PRO A 160 0.03 -5.58 -24.53
C PRO A 160 -0.25 -7.07 -24.76
N LYS A 161 0.19 -7.96 -23.85
CA LYS A 161 -0.08 -9.40 -23.93
C LYS A 161 -1.56 -9.73 -23.84
N LEU A 162 -2.32 -8.95 -23.05
CA LEU A 162 -3.76 -9.13 -22.89
C LEU A 162 -4.55 -8.55 -24.07
N ALA A 163 -4.05 -7.49 -24.71
CA ALA A 163 -4.69 -6.85 -25.86
C ALA A 163 -4.40 -7.58 -27.18
N GLU A 164 -3.27 -8.27 -27.32
CA GLU A 164 -2.83 -8.96 -28.55
C GLU A 164 -3.87 -9.94 -29.14
N PRO A 165 -4.55 -10.79 -28.35
CA PRO A 165 -5.58 -11.69 -28.86
C PRO A 165 -6.79 -10.93 -29.44
N TYR A 166 -7.27 -9.91 -28.73
CA TYR A 166 -8.39 -9.07 -29.19
C TYR A 166 -8.03 -8.28 -30.44
N MET A 167 -6.81 -7.75 -30.53
CA MET A 167 -6.37 -6.99 -31.70
C MET A 167 -6.17 -7.87 -32.94
N LYS A 168 -5.76 -9.14 -32.79
CA LYS A 168 -5.68 -10.10 -33.91
C LYS A 168 -7.07 -10.47 -34.45
N GLU A 169 -8.06 -10.65 -33.58
CA GLU A 169 -9.45 -10.91 -33.96
C GLU A 169 -10.10 -9.72 -34.71
N TYR A 170 -9.83 -8.49 -34.28
CA TYR A 170 -10.38 -7.27 -34.91
C TYR A 170 -9.64 -6.80 -36.18
N LEU A 171 -8.34 -7.11 -36.33
CA LEU A 171 -7.53 -6.63 -37.48
C LEU A 171 -7.36 -7.65 -38.61
N GLY A 172 -7.97 -8.83 -38.53
CA GLY A 172 -8.07 -9.76 -39.66
C GLY A 172 -6.72 -10.15 -40.29
N LYS A 173 -5.74 -10.51 -39.47
CA LYS A 173 -4.52 -11.21 -39.91
C LYS A 173 -4.36 -12.53 -39.17
#